data_AF-A0A7R9DFK2-F1
#
_entry.id   AF-A0A7R9DFK2-F1
#
_cell.length_a   1.000
_cell.length_b   1.000
_cell.length_c   1.000
_cell.angle_alpha   90.00
_cell.angle_beta   90.00
_cell.angle_gamma   90.00
#
_symmetry.space_group_name_H-M   'P 1'
#
loop_
_entity.id
_entity.type
_entity.pdbx_description
1 polymer ?
#
loop_
_entity_poly.entity_id
_entity_poly.type
_entity_poly.pdbx_seq_one_letter_code
_entity_poly.pdbx_strand_id
1 'polypeptide(L)'
;MACVGELNTTVRGNMRCPILYGCGVNVKTGELFPANFPDKGPDQALRSARHFTGGQQARESGQIEVGESDLVGSDRTKVESGLGVTLGDHSFQVLDVYDCSLGLLRIGPFNYDPLRGVDLWLEQSDDFILQQLSTSPEVEPPHFVDHVRETLKYIQKHPFPAVTVFRDNRPHYYRRDENIGTWTPVIY
;
A
#
# COMPACT_ATOMS: atom_id res chain seq x y z
N MET A 1 -26.05 2.85 -1.72
CA MET A 1 -25.90 2.64 -3.17
C MET A 1 -24.68 1.74 -3.37
N ALA A 2 -24.79 0.64 -4.11
CA ALA A 2 -23.66 -0.26 -4.38
C ALA A 2 -23.49 -0.39 -5.90
N CYS A 3 -22.35 0.08 -6.42
CA CYS A 3 -21.96 -0.04 -7.82
C CYS A 3 -20.71 -0.92 -7.87
N VAL A 4 -20.91 -2.23 -7.85
CA VAL A 4 -19.84 -3.25 -7.79
C VAL A 4 -20.18 -4.42 -8.69
N GLY A 5 -19.18 -5.25 -9.03
CA GLY A 5 -19.36 -6.40 -9.89
C GLY A 5 -19.95 -6.02 -11.25
N GLU A 6 -21.03 -6.69 -11.64
CA GLU A 6 -21.69 -6.46 -12.93
C GLU A 6 -22.19 -5.02 -13.09
N LEU A 7 -22.64 -4.37 -12.01
CA LEU A 7 -23.10 -2.98 -12.06
C LEU A 7 -21.98 -1.98 -12.35
N ASN A 8 -20.72 -2.36 -12.06
CA ASN A 8 -19.54 -1.57 -12.40
C ASN A 8 -18.77 -2.16 -13.59
N THR A 9 -19.39 -3.01 -14.43
CA THR A 9 -18.72 -3.68 -15.56
C THR A 9 -19.28 -3.23 -16.90
N THR A 10 -18.39 -2.90 -17.84
CA THR A 10 -18.73 -2.73 -19.26
C THR A 10 -17.93 -3.70 -20.12
N VAL A 11 -18.45 -4.03 -21.30
CA VAL A 11 -17.77 -4.92 -22.27
C VAL A 11 -17.29 -4.09 -23.45
N ARG A 12 -15.97 -4.06 -23.65
CA ARG A 12 -15.30 -3.40 -24.79
C ARG A 12 -14.70 -4.48 -25.69
N GLY A 13 -15.35 -4.77 -26.81
CA GLY A 13 -15.00 -5.94 -27.63
C GLY A 13 -15.29 -7.23 -26.87
N ASN A 14 -14.25 -7.99 -26.51
CA ASN A 14 -14.37 -9.20 -25.69
C ASN A 14 -13.84 -9.02 -24.25
N MET A 15 -13.51 -7.79 -23.85
CA MET A 15 -12.87 -7.49 -22.58
C MET A 15 -13.85 -6.86 -21.59
N ARG A 16 -13.89 -7.36 -20.35
CA ARG A 16 -14.69 -6.79 -19.26
C ARG A 16 -13.87 -5.76 -18.50
N CYS A 17 -14.30 -4.51 -18.53
CA CYS A 17 -13.61 -3.40 -17.87
C CYS A 17 -14.48 -2.78 -16.78
N PRO A 18 -13.88 -2.33 -15.66
CA PRO A 18 -14.54 -1.42 -14.75
C PRO A 18 -15.07 -0.17 -15.45
N ILE A 19 -16.29 0.26 -15.12
CA ILE A 19 -16.86 1.54 -15.55
C ILE A 19 -16.22 2.67 -14.74
N LEU A 20 -16.18 2.51 -13.43
CA LEU A 20 -15.64 3.44 -12.45
C LEU A 20 -14.39 2.83 -11.79
N TYR A 21 -13.25 3.51 -11.91
CA TYR A 21 -11.99 3.17 -11.24
C TYR A 21 -11.77 3.95 -9.94
N GLY A 22 -12.52 5.03 -9.75
CA GLY A 22 -12.42 5.91 -8.59
C GLY A 22 -13.69 6.71 -8.37
N CYS A 23 -13.92 7.10 -7.12
CA CYS A 23 -15.02 7.97 -6.73
C CYS A 23 -14.54 8.99 -5.69
N GLY A 24 -15.17 10.15 -5.69
CA GLY A 24 -15.04 11.16 -4.65
C GLY A 24 -16.32 11.25 -3.83
N VAL A 25 -16.16 11.64 -2.57
CA VAL A 25 -17.27 11.96 -1.67
C VAL A 25 -17.13 13.41 -1.22
N ASN A 26 -18.15 14.23 -1.44
CA ASN A 26 -18.21 15.55 -0.86
C ASN A 26 -18.60 15.43 0.62
N VAL A 27 -17.66 15.66 1.52
CA VAL A 27 -17.89 15.51 2.98
C VAL A 27 -18.96 16.44 3.56
N LYS A 28 -19.26 17.57 2.89
CA LYS A 28 -20.29 18.52 3.36
C LYS A 28 -21.69 18.10 2.92
N THR A 29 -21.84 17.59 1.71
CA THR A 29 -23.16 17.28 1.11
C THR A 29 -23.48 15.78 1.13
N GLY A 30 -22.48 14.92 1.31
CA GLY A 30 -22.61 13.47 1.15
C GLY A 30 -22.68 13.00 -0.31
N GLU A 31 -22.54 13.90 -1.28
CA GLU A 31 -22.63 13.58 -2.71
C GLU A 31 -21.47 12.69 -3.16
N LEU A 32 -21.81 11.62 -3.91
CA LEU A 32 -20.85 10.72 -4.55
C LEU A 32 -20.73 11.07 -6.04
N PHE A 33 -19.51 11.13 -6.54
CA PHE A 33 -19.24 11.41 -7.95
C PHE A 33 -18.06 10.58 -8.49
N PRO A 34 -18.07 10.18 -9.77
CA PRO A 34 -16.89 9.60 -10.43
C PRO A 34 -15.69 10.53 -10.35
N ALA A 35 -14.52 10.01 -9.99
CA ALA A 35 -13.32 10.84 -9.84
C ALA A 35 -12.04 10.09 -10.24
N ASN A 36 -11.08 10.86 -10.73
CA ASN A 36 -9.70 10.42 -10.95
C ASN A 36 -8.77 11.36 -10.18
N PHE A 37 -7.77 10.79 -9.51
CA PHE A 37 -6.84 11.53 -8.65
C PHE A 37 -5.41 11.32 -9.15
N PRO A 38 -4.88 12.23 -9.98
CA PRO A 38 -3.49 12.17 -10.43
C PRO A 38 -2.52 12.36 -9.26
N ASP A 39 -2.82 13.33 -8.38
CA ASP A 39 -2.11 13.51 -7.12
C ASP A 39 -2.74 12.64 -6.04
N LYS A 40 -1.98 11.64 -5.59
CA LYS A 40 -2.37 10.73 -4.52
C LYS A 40 -1.52 10.94 -3.27
N GLY A 41 -0.72 12.01 -3.21
CA GLY A 41 0.21 12.29 -2.13
C GLY A 41 -0.44 12.60 -0.77
N PRO A 42 0.37 12.77 0.28
CA PRO A 42 1.84 12.70 0.32
C PRO A 42 2.36 11.26 0.47
N ASP A 43 3.68 11.05 0.35
CA ASP A 43 4.33 9.76 0.66
C ASP A 43 3.71 8.54 -0.03
N GLN A 44 3.32 8.69 -1.29
CA GLN A 44 2.63 7.64 -2.04
C GLN A 44 3.47 6.37 -2.13
N ALA A 45 4.75 6.48 -2.51
CA ALA A 45 5.64 5.31 -2.62
C ALA A 45 5.87 4.61 -1.27
N LEU A 46 5.98 5.35 -0.16
CA LEU A 46 6.11 4.80 1.18
C LEU A 46 4.84 4.02 1.60
N ARG A 47 3.65 4.60 1.36
CA ARG A 47 2.37 3.95 1.67
C ARG A 47 2.13 2.72 0.78
N SER A 48 2.47 2.81 -0.51
CA SER A 48 2.41 1.67 -1.43
C SER A 48 3.40 0.57 -1.04
N ALA A 49 4.62 0.92 -0.62
CA ALA A 49 5.61 -0.03 -0.16
C ALA A 49 5.09 -0.84 1.03
N ARG A 50 4.45 -0.19 2.01
CA ARG A 50 3.80 -0.89 3.14
C ARG A 50 2.79 -1.91 2.65
N HIS A 51 1.92 -1.53 1.72
CA HIS A 51 0.90 -2.45 1.22
C HIS A 51 1.52 -3.60 0.44
N PHE A 52 2.51 -3.31 -0.40
CA PHE A 52 3.19 -4.29 -1.24
C PHE A 52 3.95 -5.36 -0.44
N THR A 53 4.54 -4.99 0.70
CA THR A 53 5.36 -5.89 1.55
C THR A 53 4.62 -6.41 2.79
N GLY A 54 3.35 -6.04 2.98
CA GLY A 54 2.58 -6.44 4.15
C GLY A 54 3.07 -5.82 5.47
N GLY A 55 3.58 -4.59 5.42
CA GLY A 55 4.23 -3.94 6.55
C GLY A 55 3.36 -3.82 7.80
N GLN A 56 3.97 -4.14 8.95
CA GLN A 56 3.36 -4.11 10.27
C GLN A 56 3.66 -2.77 10.96
N GLN A 57 2.68 -2.24 11.71
CA GLN A 57 2.94 -1.06 12.53
C GLN A 57 4.01 -1.35 13.57
N ALA A 58 4.91 -0.41 13.79
CA ALA A 58 5.87 -0.54 14.87
C ALA A 58 5.08 -0.51 16.19
N ARG A 59 5.25 -1.52 17.04
CA ARG A 59 4.69 -1.53 18.38
C ARG A 59 5.24 -0.32 19.12
N GLU A 60 4.36 0.52 19.66
CA GLU A 60 4.78 1.59 20.56
C GLU A 60 5.48 0.95 21.76
N SER A 61 6.69 1.41 22.08
CA SER A 61 7.48 0.95 23.21
C SER A 61 6.74 1.28 24.51
N GLY A 62 5.80 0.43 24.95
CA GLY A 62 4.94 0.77 26.08
C GLY A 62 4.09 -0.33 26.72
N GLN A 63 3.97 -1.54 26.16
CA GLN A 63 3.26 -2.64 26.86
C GLN A 63 4.00 -3.98 26.69
N ILE A 64 4.52 -4.47 27.82
CA ILE A 64 5.05 -5.83 27.97
C ILE A 64 3.86 -6.74 28.22
N GLU A 65 3.45 -7.51 27.21
CA GLU A 65 2.64 -8.71 27.43
C GLU A 65 3.59 -9.88 27.71
N VAL A 66 3.49 -10.44 28.92
CA VAL A 66 4.21 -11.64 29.33
C VAL A 66 3.49 -12.83 28.68
N GLY A 67 4.02 -13.32 27.56
CA GLY A 67 3.51 -14.51 26.87
C GLY A 67 4.21 -15.77 27.38
N GLU A 68 3.46 -16.59 28.10
CA GLU A 68 3.83 -17.91 28.61
C GLU A 68 4.18 -18.88 27.47
N SER A 69 5.25 -19.65 27.66
CA SER A 69 5.80 -20.60 26.69
C SER A 69 4.95 -21.87 26.61
N ASP A 70 4.61 -22.33 25.41
CA ASP A 70 4.28 -23.73 25.20
C ASP A 70 4.95 -24.30 23.94
N LEU A 71 5.77 -25.31 24.19
CA LEU A 71 6.45 -26.19 23.26
C LEU A 71 5.49 -27.31 22.82
N VAL A 72 5.15 -27.43 21.54
CA VAL A 72 4.95 -28.74 20.88
C VAL A 72 5.28 -28.61 19.40
N GLY A 73 6.29 -29.36 18.95
CA GLY A 73 6.65 -29.49 17.54
C GLY A 73 5.70 -30.40 16.77
N SER A 74 5.61 -30.19 15.46
CA SER A 74 5.30 -31.26 14.52
C SER A 74 5.92 -30.93 13.16
N ASP A 75 6.90 -31.74 12.83
CA ASP A 75 7.57 -31.87 11.55
C ASP A 75 6.57 -32.16 10.42
N ARG A 76 6.55 -31.30 9.39
CA ARG A 76 5.96 -31.59 8.07
C ARG A 76 6.80 -30.90 7.00
N THR A 77 7.68 -31.69 6.40
CA THR A 77 8.44 -31.41 5.18
C THR A 77 7.48 -31.04 4.04
N LYS A 78 7.57 -29.80 3.53
CA LYS A 78 6.87 -29.36 2.32
C LYS A 78 7.88 -29.20 1.20
N VAL A 79 7.70 -30.02 0.16
CA VAL A 79 8.50 -30.02 -1.07
C VAL A 79 8.26 -28.69 -1.79
N GLU A 80 9.33 -27.91 -2.01
CA GLU A 80 9.30 -26.67 -2.78
C GLU A 80 9.50 -26.96 -4.27
N SER A 81 8.56 -26.48 -5.08
CA SER A 81 8.71 -26.38 -6.54
C SER A 81 8.08 -25.08 -7.01
N GLY A 82 8.85 -24.27 -7.74
CA GLY A 82 8.38 -23.11 -8.49
C GLY A 82 8.73 -21.79 -7.82
N LEU A 83 9.33 -20.89 -8.60
CA LEU A 83 9.65 -19.49 -8.28
C LEU A 83 8.39 -18.72 -7.88
N GLY A 84 7.90 -18.94 -6.66
CA GLY A 84 6.91 -18.11 -6.00
C GLY A 84 7.64 -17.21 -5.03
N VAL A 85 7.40 -15.91 -5.10
CA VAL A 85 7.71 -15.01 -3.98
C VAL A 85 6.93 -15.55 -2.79
N THR A 86 7.63 -16.14 -1.82
CA THR A 86 7.05 -16.53 -0.53
C THR A 86 6.65 -15.24 0.18
N LEU A 87 5.44 -14.77 -0.08
CA LEU A 87 4.76 -13.85 0.81
C LEU A 87 4.66 -14.60 2.14
N GLY A 88 5.41 -14.14 3.14
CA GLY A 88 5.31 -14.64 4.50
C GLY A 88 3.90 -14.43 5.06
N ASP A 89 3.68 -14.79 6.31
CA ASP A 89 2.42 -14.58 7.05
C ASP A 89 2.15 -13.08 7.26
N HIS A 90 1.88 -12.37 6.16
CA HIS A 90 1.71 -10.94 6.10
C HIS A 90 0.24 -10.62 6.34
N SER A 91 -0.10 -10.21 7.56
CA SER A 91 -1.43 -9.68 7.85
C SER A 91 -1.61 -8.33 7.13
N PHE A 92 -2.40 -8.29 6.06
CA PHE A 92 -2.81 -7.04 5.43
C PHE A 92 -3.77 -6.29 6.36
N GLN A 93 -3.29 -5.22 6.98
CA GLN A 93 -4.09 -4.40 7.89
C GLN A 93 -4.48 -3.07 7.24
N VAL A 94 -5.80 -2.80 7.26
CA VAL A 94 -6.36 -1.48 6.96
C VAL A 94 -6.04 -0.54 8.12
N LEU A 95 -5.52 0.65 7.81
CA LEU A 95 -5.15 1.64 8.81
C LEU A 95 -6.07 2.86 8.70
N ASP A 96 -6.46 3.40 9.86
CA ASP A 96 -6.93 4.78 9.94
C ASP A 96 -5.71 5.72 9.91
N VAL A 97 -5.72 6.65 8.96
CA VAL A 97 -4.58 7.53 8.66
C VAL A 97 -4.90 9.01 8.89
N TYR A 98 -6.16 9.39 9.15
CA TYR A 98 -6.54 10.80 9.21
C TYR A 98 -7.27 11.13 10.52
N ASP A 99 -6.65 11.95 11.35
CA ASP A 99 -7.28 12.53 12.54
C ASP A 99 -8.08 13.76 12.13
N CYS A 100 -9.40 13.62 12.09
CA CYS A 100 -10.33 14.69 11.74
C CYS A 100 -10.47 15.77 12.81
N SER A 101 -10.16 15.47 14.08
CA SER A 101 -10.21 16.43 15.18
C SER A 101 -9.04 17.40 15.11
N LEU A 102 -7.87 16.92 14.66
CA LEU A 102 -6.65 17.71 14.51
C LEU A 102 -6.41 18.21 13.07
N GLY A 103 -7.16 17.66 12.10
CA GLY A 103 -6.96 17.93 10.68
C GLY A 103 -5.63 17.42 10.15
N LEU A 104 -5.15 16.27 10.67
CA LEU A 104 -3.82 15.74 10.41
C LEU A 104 -3.87 14.37 9.74
N LEU A 105 -3.11 14.22 8.67
CA LEU A 105 -2.76 12.92 8.11
C LEU A 105 -1.53 12.37 8.82
N ARG A 106 -1.61 11.15 9.35
CA ARG A 106 -0.53 10.42 10.02
C ARG A 106 -0.11 9.22 9.18
N ILE A 107 1.19 9.12 8.89
CA ILE A 107 1.79 7.99 8.18
C ILE A 107 2.86 7.35 9.07
N GLY A 108 2.64 6.08 9.42
CA GLY A 108 3.58 5.30 10.22
C GLY A 108 3.64 5.66 11.71
N PRO A 109 4.73 5.28 12.41
CA PRO A 109 5.83 4.46 11.91
C PRO A 109 5.36 3.03 11.59
N PHE A 110 6.03 2.39 10.65
CA PHE A 110 5.87 0.97 10.37
C PHE A 110 7.19 0.37 9.91
N ASN A 111 7.28 -0.95 9.94
CA ASN A 111 8.37 -1.68 9.33
C ASN A 111 7.84 -2.76 8.38
N TYR A 112 8.69 -3.23 7.48
CA TYR A 112 8.46 -4.42 6.69
C TYR A 112 9.76 -5.19 6.52
N ASP A 113 9.64 -6.46 6.15
CA ASP A 113 10.79 -7.25 5.76
C ASP A 113 11.32 -6.81 4.39
N PRO A 114 12.65 -6.76 4.19
CA PRO A 114 13.22 -6.44 2.89
C PRO A 114 12.73 -7.40 1.81
N LEU A 115 12.28 -6.85 0.68
CA LEU A 115 11.86 -7.64 -0.46
C LEU A 115 13.09 -8.30 -1.11
N ARG A 116 13.20 -9.62 -0.99
CA ARG A 116 14.29 -10.38 -1.63
C ARG A 116 14.19 -10.27 -3.15
N GLY A 117 15.34 -10.04 -3.80
CA GLY A 117 15.41 -9.99 -5.26
C GLY A 117 14.66 -8.80 -5.88
N VAL A 118 14.47 -7.69 -5.15
CA VAL A 118 13.88 -6.46 -5.70
C VAL A 118 14.61 -5.96 -6.95
N ASP A 119 15.93 -6.16 -7.03
CA ASP A 119 16.74 -5.83 -8.22
C ASP A 119 16.28 -6.62 -9.45
N LEU A 120 16.04 -7.92 -9.27
CA LEU A 120 15.57 -8.80 -10.34
C LEU A 120 14.19 -8.36 -10.85
N TRP A 121 13.30 -7.92 -9.95
CA TRP A 121 12.00 -7.37 -10.32
C TRP A 121 12.12 -6.07 -11.11
N LEU A 122 13.05 -5.19 -10.73
CA LEU A 122 13.30 -3.94 -11.43
C LEU A 122 13.88 -4.14 -12.83
N GLU A 123 14.61 -5.24 -13.06
CA GLU A 123 15.15 -5.63 -14.36
C GLU A 123 14.12 -6.23 -15.33
N GLN A 124 12.95 -6.64 -14.85
CA GLN A 124 11.91 -7.23 -15.70
C GLN A 124 11.29 -6.20 -16.66
N SER A 125 10.68 -6.68 -17.75
CA SER A 125 9.92 -5.83 -18.68
C SER A 125 8.61 -5.32 -18.06
N ASP A 126 8.06 -4.24 -18.61
CA ASP A 126 6.79 -3.68 -18.16
C ASP A 126 5.64 -4.67 -18.31
N ASP A 127 5.61 -5.41 -19.43
CA ASP A 127 4.62 -6.47 -19.66
C ASP A 127 4.71 -7.58 -18.61
N PHE A 128 5.92 -7.98 -18.23
CA PHE A 128 6.10 -9.01 -17.19
C PHE A 128 5.64 -8.51 -15.82
N ILE A 129 5.99 -7.27 -15.45
CA ILE A 129 5.54 -6.65 -14.20
C ILE A 129 4.02 -6.56 -14.17
N LEU A 130 3.40 -6.09 -15.25
CA LEU A 130 1.95 -5.99 -15.36
C LEU A 130 1.30 -7.36 -15.17
N GLN A 131 1.79 -8.39 -15.87
CA GLN A 131 1.22 -9.74 -15.81
C GLN A 131 1.41 -10.43 -14.46
N GLN A 132 2.50 -10.16 -13.74
CA GLN A 132 2.81 -10.84 -12.48
C GLN A 132 2.34 -10.11 -11.23
N LEU A 133 2.21 -8.78 -11.28
CA LEU A 133 1.92 -7.96 -10.10
C LEU A 133 0.54 -7.28 -10.14
N SER A 134 -0.22 -7.39 -11.25
CA SER A 134 -1.63 -7.00 -11.32
C SER A 134 -2.55 -8.19 -11.06
N THR A 135 -3.71 -7.92 -10.46
CA THR A 135 -4.82 -8.89 -10.38
C THR A 135 -5.68 -8.93 -11.64
N SER A 136 -5.55 -7.95 -12.53
CA SER A 136 -6.33 -7.81 -13.78
C SER A 136 -5.54 -7.05 -14.86
N PRO A 137 -4.47 -7.65 -15.40
CA PRO A 137 -3.51 -7.00 -16.30
C PRO A 137 -4.13 -6.27 -17.49
N GLU A 138 -5.22 -6.79 -18.04
CA GLU A 138 -5.84 -6.29 -19.27
C GLU A 138 -6.58 -4.95 -19.08
N VAL A 139 -6.86 -4.58 -17.83
CA VAL A 139 -7.71 -3.43 -17.49
C VAL A 139 -7.04 -2.48 -16.49
N GLU A 140 -5.75 -2.65 -16.24
CA GLU A 140 -5.02 -1.69 -15.42
C GLU A 140 -4.90 -0.32 -16.11
N PRO A 141 -4.87 0.77 -15.35
CA PRO A 141 -4.58 2.10 -15.89
C PRO A 141 -3.17 2.16 -16.52
N PRO A 142 -2.93 3.06 -17.50
CA PRO A 142 -1.64 3.17 -18.19
C PRO A 142 -0.42 3.38 -17.28
N HIS A 143 -0.61 4.00 -16.11
CA HIS A 143 0.47 4.30 -15.15
C HIS A 143 0.66 3.24 -14.07
N PHE A 144 0.00 2.08 -14.18
CA PHE A 144 0.10 1.02 -13.19
C PHE A 144 1.55 0.54 -13.01
N VAL A 145 2.23 0.22 -14.11
CA VAL A 145 3.61 -0.29 -14.06
C VAL A 145 4.58 0.77 -13.54
N ASP A 146 4.42 2.03 -13.95
CA ASP A 146 5.20 3.15 -13.40
C ASP A 146 5.09 3.21 -11.87
N HIS A 147 3.86 3.11 -11.35
CA HIS A 147 3.60 3.13 -9.93
C HIS A 147 4.22 1.93 -9.18
N VAL A 148 4.14 0.73 -9.76
CA VAL A 148 4.78 -0.46 -9.20
C VAL A 148 6.30 -0.29 -9.17
N ARG A 149 6.90 0.20 -10.25
CA ARG A 149 8.35 0.45 -10.31
C ARG A 149 8.81 1.48 -9.30
N GLU A 150 8.08 2.59 -9.13
CA GLU A 150 8.38 3.57 -8.09
C GLU A 150 8.32 2.95 -6.69
N THR A 151 7.33 2.10 -6.45
CA THR A 151 7.18 1.37 -5.19
C THR A 151 8.34 0.41 -4.94
N LEU A 152 8.74 -0.38 -5.94
CA LEU A 152 9.89 -1.29 -5.85
C LEU A 152 11.21 -0.54 -5.64
N LYS A 153 11.44 0.57 -6.35
CA LYS A 153 12.60 1.45 -6.14
C LYS A 153 12.62 2.00 -4.71
N TYR A 154 11.45 2.36 -4.16
CA TYR A 154 11.35 2.82 -2.78
C TYR A 154 11.73 1.72 -1.79
N ILE A 155 11.21 0.50 -1.97
CA ILE A 155 11.54 -0.66 -1.13
C ILE A 155 13.04 -0.97 -1.19
N GLN A 156 13.64 -0.96 -2.38
CA GLN A 156 15.08 -1.16 -2.57
C GLN A 156 15.90 -0.12 -1.79
N LYS A 157 15.50 1.16 -1.86
CA LYS A 157 16.18 2.26 -1.16
C LYS A 157 15.98 2.23 0.36
N HIS A 158 14.82 1.74 0.81
CA HIS A 158 14.39 1.74 2.21
C HIS A 158 13.99 0.32 2.66
N PRO A 159 14.95 -0.62 2.77
CA PRO A 159 14.65 -2.01 3.15
C PRO A 159 14.14 -2.12 4.59
N PHE A 160 14.45 -1.14 5.45
CA PHE A 160 13.99 -1.06 6.84
C PHE A 160 13.45 0.36 7.13
N PRO A 161 12.19 0.67 6.78
CA PRO A 161 11.65 2.03 6.89
C PRO A 161 11.55 2.53 8.33
N ALA A 162 11.43 1.64 9.33
CA ALA A 162 11.46 2.04 10.74
C ALA A 162 12.76 2.77 11.15
N VAL A 163 13.87 2.51 10.46
CA VAL A 163 15.17 3.15 10.72
C VAL A 163 15.51 4.19 9.65
N THR A 164 15.21 3.88 8.38
CA THR A 164 15.64 4.71 7.24
C THR A 164 14.70 5.84 6.89
N VAL A 165 13.43 5.75 7.30
CA VAL A 165 12.37 6.73 7.00
C VAL A 165 11.88 7.40 8.28
N PHE A 166 11.46 6.60 9.26
CA PHE A 166 10.88 7.10 10.52
C PHE A 166 11.96 7.34 11.58
N ARG A 167 12.66 8.49 11.47
CA ARG A 167 13.68 8.87 12.46
C ARG A 167 13.07 8.94 13.86
N ASP A 168 13.80 8.40 14.84
CA ASP A 168 13.36 8.32 16.24
C ASP A 168 11.97 7.66 16.43
N ASN A 169 11.60 6.75 15.52
CA ASN A 169 10.30 6.08 15.50
C ASN A 169 9.11 7.06 15.42
N ARG A 170 9.31 8.24 14.81
CA ARG A 170 8.27 9.26 14.65
C ARG A 170 7.48 9.06 13.35
N PRO A 171 6.14 9.06 13.41
CA PRO A 171 5.30 9.17 12.22
C PRO A 171 5.62 10.44 11.42
N HIS A 172 5.32 10.41 10.12
CA HIS A 172 5.16 11.64 9.36
C HIS A 172 3.76 12.21 9.58
N TYR A 173 3.69 13.51 9.89
CA TYR A 173 2.44 14.24 10.00
C TYR A 173 2.32 15.25 8.88
N TYR A 174 1.13 15.34 8.29
CA TYR A 174 0.82 16.33 7.26
C TYR A 174 -0.48 17.05 7.58
N ARG A 175 -0.54 18.33 7.23
CA ARG A 175 -1.76 19.13 7.24
C ARG A 175 -2.04 19.60 5.82
N ARG A 176 -3.31 19.74 5.48
CA ARG A 176 -3.68 20.36 4.21
C ARG A 176 -3.61 21.88 4.34
N ASP A 177 -2.89 22.53 3.45
CA ASP A 177 -2.91 23.98 3.31
C ASP A 177 -4.29 24.41 2.80
N GLU A 178 -4.96 25.31 3.51
CA GLU A 178 -6.33 25.73 3.18
C GLU A 178 -6.41 26.60 1.92
N ASN A 179 -5.33 27.31 1.58
CA ASN A 179 -5.31 28.25 0.46
C ASN A 179 -4.93 27.55 -0.85
N ILE A 180 -3.93 26.67 -0.80
CA ILE A 180 -3.36 26.00 -1.98
C ILE A 180 -3.96 24.59 -2.15
N GLY A 181 -4.50 24.01 -1.08
CA GLY A 181 -5.13 22.70 -1.09
C GLY A 181 -4.15 21.53 -1.10
N THR A 182 -2.84 21.78 -0.96
CA THR A 182 -1.76 20.79 -0.96
C THR A 182 -1.43 20.30 0.45
N TRP A 183 -0.81 19.13 0.58
CA TRP A 183 -0.32 18.63 1.86
C TRP A 183 1.03 19.24 2.22
N THR A 184 1.17 19.73 3.45
CA THR A 184 2.40 20.28 4.00
C THR A 184 2.84 19.48 5.23
N PRO A 185 4.15 19.18 5.38
CA PRO A 185 4.65 18.44 6.53
C PRO A 185 4.54 19.27 7.81
N VAL A 186 4.17 18.62 8.91
CA VAL A 186 4.13 19.20 10.26
C VAL A 186 5.29 18.61 11.07
N ILE A 187 6.18 19.46 11.56
CA ILE A 187 7.31 19.06 12.40
C ILE A 187 6.90 19.23 13.86
N TYR A 188 7.03 18.16 14.65
CA TYR A 188 6.91 18.14 16.10
C TYR A 188 8.27 17.95 16.77
#